data_AF-A0A133Q547-F1
#
_entry.id   AF-A0A133Q547-F1
#
_cell.length_a   1.000
_cell.length_b   1.000
_cell.length_c   1.000
_cell.angle_alpha   90.00
_cell.angle_beta   90.00
_cell.angle_gamma   90.00
#
_symmetry.space_group_name_H-M   'P 1'
#
loop_
_entity.id
_entity.type
_entity.pdbx_description
1 polymer ?
#
loop_
_entity_poly.entity_id
_entity_poly.type
_entity_poly.pdbx_seq_one_letter_code
_entity_poly.pdbx_strand_id
1 'polypeptide(L)' 'FREVCGTLLTEDYIRDLLTTGRTPILKGLTSKAGKKFNARLVLNEDYTTSFEFENRKGKQRGR' A
#
# COMPACT_ATOMS: atom_id res chain seq x y z
N PHE A 1 -3.62 -6.17 -15.78
CA PHE A 1 -3.89 -5.80 -14.37
C PHE A 1 -2.59 -5.88 -13.59
N ARG A 2 -2.31 -4.91 -12.71
CA ARG A 2 -1.09 -4.90 -11.88
C ARG A 2 -1.38 -5.63 -10.57
N GLU A 3 -0.53 -6.58 -10.22
CA GLU A 3 -0.58 -7.27 -8.92
C GLU A 3 0.48 -6.68 -7.99
N VAL A 4 0.10 -6.40 -6.75
CA VAL A 4 0.98 -5.88 -5.71
C VAL A 4 0.84 -6.74 -4.47
N CYS A 5 1.94 -7.35 -4.03
CA CYS A 5 2.00 -8.15 -2.79
C CYS A 5 0.90 -9.24 -2.70
N GLY A 6 0.61 -9.95 -3.79
CA GLY A 6 -0.43 -10.99 -3.82
C GLY A 6 -1.85 -10.45 -3.95
N THR A 7 -2.02 -9.15 -4.22
CA THR A 7 -3.32 -8.49 -4.36
C THR A 7 -3.43 -7.84 -5.73
N LEU A 8 -4.49 -8.16 -6.47
CA LEU A 8 -4.78 -7.54 -7.76
C LEU A 8 -5.35 -6.14 -7.53
N LEU A 9 -4.74 -5.13 -8.17
CA LEU A 9 -5.28 -3.78 -8.15
C LEU A 9 -6.47 -3.69 -9.10
N THR A 10 -7.64 -3.40 -8.54
CA THR A 10 -8.85 -3.11 -9.29
C THR A 10 -8.72 -1.76 -9.99
N GLU A 11 -9.57 -1.52 -10.99
CA GLU A 11 -9.59 -0.26 -11.71
C GLU A 11 -9.87 0.93 -10.78
N ASP A 12 -10.74 0.75 -9.78
CA ASP A 12 -11.04 1.79 -8.80
C ASP A 12 -9.82 2.17 -7.96
N TYR A 13 -8.99 1.20 -7.54
CA TYR A 13 -7.75 1.53 -6.82
C TYR A 13 -6.74 2.24 -7.72
N ILE A 14 -6.68 1.90 -9.01
CA ILE A 14 -5.84 2.62 -9.96
C ILE A 14 -6.35 4.05 -10.16
N ARG A 15 -7.67 4.23 -10.29
CA ARG A 15 -8.30 5.57 -10.37
C ARG A 15 -8.02 6.38 -9.12
N ASP A 16 -8.15 5.81 -7.92
CA ASP A 16 -7.85 6.49 -6.65
C ASP A 16 -6.38 6.91 -6.58
N LEU A 17 -5.47 6.04 -7.01
CA LEU A 17 -4.04 6.32 -7.03
C LEU A 17 -3.69 7.49 -7.98
N LEU A 18 -4.36 7.58 -9.13
CA LEU A 18 -4.13 8.65 -10.11
C LEU A 18 -4.83 9.96 -9.75
N THR A 19 -6.01 9.91 -9.15
CA THR A 19 -6.83 11.09 -8.83
C THR A 19 -6.52 11.67 -7.46
N THR A 20 -6.29 10.83 -6.45
CA THR A 20 -6.05 11.24 -5.06
C THR A 20 -4.59 11.06 -4.64
N GLY A 21 -3.77 10.40 -5.45
CA GLY A 21 -2.39 10.06 -5.13
C GLY A 21 -2.24 8.86 -4.20
N ARG A 22 -3.33 8.22 -3.76
CA ARG A 22 -3.28 7.07 -2.83
C ARG A 22 -4.47 6.15 -2.95
N THR A 23 -4.30 4.88 -2.60
CA THR A 23 -5.41 3.92 -2.49
C THR A 23 -6.03 3.94 -1.09
N PRO A 24 -7.26 3.39 -0.94
CA PRO A 24 -7.74 2.90 0.33
C PRO A 24 -6.77 1.86 0.94
N ILE A 25 -6.99 1.52 2.20
CA ILE A 25 -6.19 0.49 2.88
C ILE A 25 -6.45 -0.86 2.24
N LEU A 26 -5.43 -1.40 1.58
CA LEU A 26 -5.43 -2.75 1.07
C LEU A 26 -5.16 -3.70 2.23
N LYS A 27 -6.04 -4.67 2.42
CA LYS A 27 -5.96 -5.64 3.51
C LYS A 27 -5.36 -6.96 3.02
N GLY A 28 -4.52 -7.58 3.84
CA GLY A 28 -4.00 -8.91 3.56
C GLY A 28 -2.90 -8.95 2.50
N LEU A 29 -2.22 -7.83 2.25
CA LEU A 29 -1.02 -7.79 1.41
C LEU A 29 0.05 -8.71 2.00
N THR A 30 0.74 -9.46 1.15
CA THR A 30 1.77 -10.41 1.57
C THR A 30 3.16 -9.87 1.26
N SER A 31 3.99 -9.75 2.30
CA SER A 31 5.39 -9.34 2.18
C SER A 31 6.25 -10.43 1.55
N LYS A 32 7.46 -10.08 1.11
CA LYS A 32 8.43 -11.06 0.59
C LYS A 32 8.78 -12.17 1.60
N ALA A 33 8.67 -11.89 2.90
CA ALA A 33 8.86 -12.85 3.97
C ALA A 33 7.61 -13.70 4.29
N GLY A 34 6.54 -13.61 3.48
CA GLY A 34 5.29 -14.35 3.67
C GLY A 34 4.35 -13.79 4.74
N LYS A 35 4.71 -12.67 5.38
CA LYS A 35 3.86 -12.04 6.42
C LYS A 35 2.78 -11.18 5.79
N LYS A 36 1.55 -11.34 6.28
CA LYS A 36 0.41 -10.50 5.88
C LYS A 36 0.45 -9.15 6.61
N PHE A 37 0.13 -8.07 5.90
CA PHE A 37 0.03 -6.73 6.42
C PHE A 37 -1.08 -5.95 5.69
N ASN A 38 -1.47 -4.82 6.27
CA ASN A 38 -2.40 -3.88 5.64
C ASN A 38 -1.66 -2.56 5.41
N ALA A 39 -1.81 -1.99 4.21
CA ALA A 39 -1.19 -0.72 3.85
C ALA A 39 -1.97 -0.04 2.72
N ARG A 40 -1.76 1.25 2.53
CA ARG A 40 -2.15 2.01 1.35
C ARG A 40 -1.00 2.03 0.36
N LEU A 41 -1.31 2.04 -0.93
CA LEU A 41 -0.35 2.44 -1.95
C LEU A 41 -0.43 3.96 -2.13
N VAL A 42 0.72 4.62 -2.16
CA VAL A 42 0.84 6.07 -2.38
C VAL A 42 1.68 6.27 -3.63
N LEU A 43 1.22 7.16 -4.52
CA LEU A 43 1.96 7.63 -5.68
C LEU A 43 2.77 8.85 -5.26
N ASN A 44 4.09 8.73 -5.34
CA ASN A 44 5.03 9.78 -5.03
C ASN A 44 5.21 10.73 -6.25
N GLU A 45 5.81 11.90 -6.01
CA GLU A 45 6.07 12.91 -7.05
C GLU A 45 7.02 12.41 -8.15
N ASP A 46 7.88 11.43 -7.83
CA ASP A 46 8.78 10.77 -8.78
C ASP A 46 8.09 9.64 -9.58
N TYR A 47 6.76 9.55 -9.51
CA TYR A 47 5.92 8.51 -10.09
C TYR A 47 6.22 7.10 -9.57
N THR A 48 6.92 6.97 -8.44
CA THR A 48 7.09 5.69 -7.74
C THR A 48 5.91 5.41 -6.82
N THR A 49 5.72 4.14 -6.45
CA THR A 49 4.69 3.73 -5.49
C THR A 49 5.30 3.27 -4.18
N SER A 50 4.85 3.82 -3.06
CA SER A 50 5.28 3.46 -1.70
C SER A 50 4.13 2.93 -0.85
N PHE A 51 4.45 2.23 0.24
CA PHE A 51 3.46 1.74 1.19
C PHE A 51 3.32 2.70 2.38
N GLU A 52 2.11 3.18 2.61
CA GLU A 52 1.75 3.90 3.84
C GLU A 52 0.97 2.97 4.76
N PHE A 53 1.53 2.66 5.93
CA PHE A 53 0.89 1.83 6.93
C PHE A 53 0.08 2.72 7.89
N GLU A 54 -1.13 2.30 8.28
CA GLU A 54 -1.85 2.98 9.33
C GLU A 54 -1.01 2.97 10.61
N ASN A 55 -0.67 4.17 11.09
CA ASN A 55 0.15 4.36 12.27
C ASN A 55 -0.66 3.92 13.50
N ARG A 56 -0.66 2.62 13.80
CA ARG A 56 -1.08 2.13 15.11
C ARG A 56 -0.11 2.76 16.10
N LYS A 57 -0.60 3.64 16.99
CA LYS A 57 0.18 4.25 18.09
C LYS A 57 0.78 3.16 19.01
N GLY A 58 1.85 2.51 18.55
CA GLY A 58 2.35 1.28 19.12
C GLY A 58 3.80 1.01 18.71
N LYS A 59 4.72 1.68 19.40
CA LYS A 59 6.17 1.45 19.47
C LYS A 59 6.94 1.49 18.15
N GLN A 60 7.46 2.69 17.86
CA GLN A 60 8.79 2.88 17.29
C GLN A 60 9.77 1.89 17.94
N ARG A 61 10.11 0.80 17.23
CA ARG A 61 11.23 -0.06 17.64
C ARG A 61 12.49 0.63 17.15
N GLY A 62 13.35 0.95 18.11
CA GLY A 62 14.53 1.78 17.95
C GLY A 62 15.61 1.17 17.07
N ARG A 63 16.56 2.06 16.78
CA ARG A 63 17.89 1.88 16.21
C ARG A 63 18.62 0.66 16.75
#